data_AF-A0A4Q2Y6V8-F1
#
_entry.id   AF-A0A4Q2Y6V8-F1
#
_cell.length_a   1.000
_cell.length_b   1.000
_cell.length_c   1.000
_cell.angle_alpha   90.00
_cell.angle_beta   90.00
_cell.angle_gamma   90.00
#
_symmetry.space_group_name_H-M   'P 1'
#
loop_
_entity.id
_entity.type
_entity.pdbx_description
1 polymer ?
#
loop_
_entity_poly.entity_id
_entity_poly.type
_entity_poly.pdbx_seq_one_letter_code
_entity_poly.pdbx_strand_id
1 'polypeptide(L)' 'MITGAASGAVFMDSTHRRVHQHANGPGSPKDKAIGKSRGGLNTKIHIVVDAFGKLAAPWS' A
#
# COMPACT_ATOMS: atom_id res chain seq x y z
N MET A 1 -0.41 5.56 14.40
CA MET A 1 -0.66 4.88 15.68
C MET A 1 -1.61 3.74 15.34
N ILE A 2 -1.21 2.48 15.49
CA ILE A 2 -2.14 1.34 15.38
C ILE A 2 -2.95 1.37 16.67
N THR A 3 -4.12 1.99 16.65
CA THR A 3 -4.93 2.18 17.85
C THR A 3 -5.90 1.01 18.01
N GLY A 4 -5.56 0.07 18.89
CA GLY A 4 -6.54 -0.67 19.70
C GLY A 4 -7.27 -1.87 19.07
N ALA A 5 -7.18 -3.00 19.78
CA ALA A 5 -8.16 -4.09 19.87
C ALA A 5 -8.28 -5.10 18.70
N ALA A 6 -7.20 -5.82 18.44
CA ALA A 6 -7.30 -7.27 18.29
C ALA A 6 -6.11 -7.90 19.00
N SER A 7 -6.34 -8.74 20.01
CA SER A 7 -5.31 -9.49 20.74
C SER A 7 -4.67 -10.60 19.89
N GLY A 8 -4.61 -10.41 18.57
CA GLY A 8 -4.12 -11.36 17.57
C GLY A 8 -2.99 -10.76 16.74
N ALA A 9 -2.17 -11.61 16.14
CA ALA A 9 -1.07 -11.19 15.27
C ALA A 9 -1.58 -10.31 14.11
N VAL A 10 -0.83 -9.24 13.83
CA VAL A 10 -1.09 -8.31 12.73
C VAL A 10 0.02 -8.43 11.70
N PHE A 11 -0.35 -8.52 10.43
CA PHE A 11 0.56 -8.70 9.31
C PHE A 11 0.46 -7.53 8.32
N MET A 12 1.52 -7.34 7.52
CA MET A 12 1.52 -6.44 6.38
C MET A 12 1.49 -7.26 5.10
N ASP A 13 0.50 -7.01 4.25
CA ASP A 13 0.49 -7.51 2.88
C ASP A 13 0.67 -6.36 1.90
N SER A 14 1.27 -6.64 0.73
CA SER A 14 1.44 -5.65 -0.31
C SER A 14 1.44 -6.24 -1.71
N THR A 15 0.77 -5.53 -2.63
CA THR A 15 0.83 -5.81 -4.06
C THR A 15 1.53 -4.67 -4.78
N HIS A 16 2.36 -5.02 -5.76
CA HIS A 16 3.05 -4.03 -6.58
C HIS A 16 2.66 -4.19 -8.06
N ARG A 17 2.43 -3.07 -8.75
CA ARG A 17 2.12 -3.04 -10.19
C ARG A 17 3.07 -2.10 -10.91
N ARG A 18 3.59 -2.56 -12.06
CA ARG A 18 4.37 -1.71 -12.97
C ARG A 18 3.47 -0.61 -13.52
N VAL A 19 4.04 0.58 -13.60
CA VAL A 19 3.38 1.76 -14.13
C VAL A 19 3.95 2.06 -15.50
N HIS A 20 3.10 2.49 -16.43
CA HIS A 20 3.55 2.90 -17.76
C HIS A 20 4.49 4.10 -17.66
N GLN A 21 5.55 4.15 -18.48
CA GLN A 21 6.63 5.14 -18.30
C GLN A 21 6.17 6.60 -18.44
N HIS A 22 5.10 6.83 -19.18
CA HIS A 22 4.48 8.14 -19.38
C HIS A 22 3.27 8.42 -18.47
N ALA A 23 2.97 7.58 -17.48
CA ALA A 23 1.82 7.77 -16.57
C ALA A 23 2.02 8.90 -15.53
N ASN A 24 2.91 9.85 -15.81
CA ASN A 24 3.24 10.98 -14.96
C ASN A 24 2.43 12.21 -15.36
N GLY A 25 1.09 12.12 -15.29
CA GLY A 25 0.18 13.25 -15.51
C GLY A 25 0.53 14.51 -14.68
N PRO A 26 -0.21 15.62 -14.82
CA PRO A 26 0.10 16.86 -14.11
C PRO A 26 0.11 16.68 -12.57
N GLY A 27 0.79 17.58 -11.85
CA GLY A 27 0.89 17.55 -10.39
C GLY A 27 2.28 17.15 -9.86
N SER A 28 2.50 17.34 -8.56
CA SER A 28 3.81 17.11 -7.94
C SER A 28 4.02 15.63 -7.61
N PRO A 29 5.27 15.14 -7.45
CA PRO A 29 5.54 13.74 -7.15
C PRO A 29 4.83 13.21 -5.90
N LYS A 30 4.63 14.05 -4.89
CA LYS A 30 3.89 13.72 -3.65
C LYS A 30 2.39 13.48 -3.89
N ASP A 31 1.83 14.03 -4.96
CA ASP A 31 0.42 13.85 -5.32
C ASP A 31 0.21 12.56 -6.13
N LYS A 32 1.29 11.84 -6.44
CA LYS A 32 1.28 10.63 -7.27
C LYS A 32 1.61 9.41 -6.43
N ALA A 33 0.87 8.32 -6.64
CA ALA A 33 1.17 7.02 -6.08
C ALA A 33 2.20 6.23 -6.93
N ILE A 34 3.24 6.91 -7.45
CA ILE A 34 4.25 6.31 -8.34
C ILE A 34 5.64 6.49 -7.73
N GLY A 35 6.35 5.37 -7.53
CA GLY A 35 7.74 5.33 -7.08
C GLY A 35 8.67 4.65 -8.09
N LYS A 36 9.98 4.76 -7.84
CA LYS A 36 11.02 4.02 -8.58
C LYS A 36 11.44 2.78 -7.80
N SER A 37 11.55 1.65 -8.49
CA SER A 37 12.10 0.38 -7.98
C SER A 37 13.19 -0.14 -8.94
N ARG A 38 13.88 -1.23 -8.59
CA ARG A 38 14.80 -1.92 -9.53
C ARG A 38 14.12 -2.32 -10.84
N GLY A 39 12.83 -2.62 -10.80
CA GLY A 39 12.01 -2.93 -11.96
C GLY A 39 11.45 -1.70 -12.68
N GLY A 40 11.96 -0.49 -12.45
CA GLY A 40 11.44 0.75 -13.02
C GLY A 40 10.26 1.34 -12.24
N LEU A 41 9.41 2.11 -12.93
CA LEU A 41 8.27 2.82 -12.31
C LEU A 41 7.18 1.86 -11.85
N ASN A 42 6.68 2.09 -10.64
CA ASN A 42 5.82 1.15 -9.94
C ASN A 42 4.88 1.87 -8.95
N THR A 43 3.74 1.25 -8.66
CA THR A 43 2.87 1.59 -7.53
C THR A 43 2.76 0.40 -6.57
N LYS A 44 2.71 0.67 -5.27
CA LYS A 44 2.52 -0.33 -4.21
C LYS A 44 1.29 0.02 -3.39
N ILE A 45 0.47 -0.99 -3.15
CA ILE A 45 -0.68 -0.91 -2.24
C ILE A 45 -0.33 -1.77 -1.03
N HIS A 46 -0.38 -1.19 0.16
CA HIS A 46 -0.08 -1.84 1.43
C HIS A 46 -1.36 -1.90 2.28
N ILE A 47 -1.62 -3.05 2.90
CA ILE A 47 -2.76 -3.25 3.80
C ILE A 47 -2.28 -3.95 5.06
N VAL A 48 -2.88 -3.59 6.19
CA VAL A 48 -2.68 -4.26 7.47
C VAL A 48 -3.79 -5.29 7.64
N VAL A 49 -3.40 -6.57 7.85
CA VAL A 49 -4.33 -7.69 7.86
C VAL A 49 -4.18 -8.59 9.08
N ASP A 50 -5.23 -9.33 9.40
CA ASP A 50 -5.21 -10.40 10.40
C ASP A 50 -4.57 -11.69 9.84
N ALA A 51 -4.47 -12.73 10.69
CA ALA A 51 -3.88 -14.02 10.31
C ALA A 51 -4.62 -14.77 9.19
N PHE A 52 -5.87 -14.37 8.88
CA PHE A 52 -6.68 -14.94 7.81
C PHE A 52 -6.73 -14.05 6.56
N GLY A 53 -5.93 -12.96 6.52
CA GLY A 53 -5.89 -12.01 5.42
C GLY A 53 -7.07 -11.04 5.37
N LYS A 54 -7.85 -10.91 6.44
CA LYS A 54 -8.92 -9.89 6.54
C LYS A 54 -8.34 -8.56 7.00
N LEU A 55 -9.00 -7.46 6.64
CA LEU A 55 -8.60 -6.12 7.07
C LEU A 55 -8.56 -6.04 8.61
N ALA A 56 -7.41 -5.66 9.17
CA ALA A 56 -7.20 -5.66 10.62
C ALA A 56 -7.92 -4.51 11.36
N ALA A 57 -8.39 -3.49 10.63
CA ALA A 57 -9.13 -2.36 11.20
C ALA A 57 -10.37 -2.09 10.33
N PRO A 58 -11.55 -2.67 10.66
CA PRO A 58 -12.80 -2.13 10.16
C PRO A 58 -12.98 -0.72 10.74
N TRP A 59 -13.20 0.23 9.85
CA TRP A 59 -13.33 1.67 10.08
C TRP A 59 -14.16 1.96 11.35
N SER A 60 -13.50 2.48 12.37
CA SER A 60 -14.10 3.08 13.57
C SER A 60 -14.16 4.59 13.44
#